data_AF-A0A853U9Q9-F1
#
_entry.id   AF-A0A853U9Q9-F1
#
_cell.length_a   1.000
_cell.length_b   1.000
_cell.length_c   1.000
_cell.angle_alpha   90.00
_cell.angle_beta   90.00
_cell.angle_gamma   90.00
#
_symmetry.space_group_name_H-M   'P 1'
#
loop_
_entity.id
_entity.type
_entity.pdbx_description
1 polymer ?
#
loop_
_entity_poly.entity_id
_entity_poly.type
_entity_poly.pdbx_seq_one_letter_code
_entity_poly.pdbx_strand_id
1 'polypeptide(L)'
;MTFRAAVVPAAPVYTAGVTRTRTPAEDTLRQAMLTAIAWAAGESTEIGIDADTPLVGLGPYGIDRGVDMRTGQLLTGNAWQAAVAELPDEAARQTVQDACARAGSAALLAVEAGLTPVPLDRAQAALITFDFSATSTPDGPLAPVEGAPEHDRALMEAIQASQAQALTHAARDARTYASNTESLQRLLSAHGQPDVHVDFDAETLGTRTAVLRMEFP
;
A
#
# COMPACT_ATOMS: atom_id res chain seq x y z
N MET A 1 -15.33 -1.16 -21.65
CA MET A 1 -14.20 -0.20 -21.64
C MET A 1 -13.28 -0.75 -20.59
N THR A 2 -12.08 -1.17 -20.97
CA THR A 2 -11.20 -1.94 -20.10
C THR A 2 -10.70 -1.07 -18.96
N PHE A 3 -10.92 -1.49 -17.71
CA PHE A 3 -10.43 -0.76 -16.54
C PHE A 3 -9.01 -1.26 -16.21
N ARG A 4 -8.09 -0.35 -15.93
CA ARG A 4 -6.70 -0.69 -15.60
C ARG A 4 -6.31 -0.21 -14.23
N ALA A 5 -5.48 -0.97 -13.55
CA ALA A 5 -4.91 -0.57 -12.26
C ALA A 5 -3.41 -0.82 -12.19
N ALA A 6 -2.68 0.16 -11.64
CA ALA A 6 -1.33 -0.03 -11.15
C ALA A 6 -1.39 -0.32 -9.64
N VAL A 7 -0.80 -1.42 -9.20
CA VAL A 7 -0.69 -1.78 -7.79
C VAL A 7 0.78 -1.72 -7.39
N VAL A 8 1.15 -0.81 -6.51
CA VAL A 8 2.55 -0.47 -6.18
C VAL A 8 2.81 -0.51 -4.68
N PRO A 9 4.07 -0.65 -4.21
CA PRO A 9 4.39 -0.60 -2.79
C PRO A 9 3.97 0.74 -2.14
N ALA A 10 3.50 0.74 -0.89
CA ALA A 10 2.97 1.95 -0.25
C ALA A 10 4.04 2.84 0.40
N ALA A 11 5.33 2.48 0.29
CA ALA A 11 6.40 3.13 1.02
C ALA A 11 6.80 4.51 0.45
N PRO A 12 6.78 5.58 1.25
CA PRO A 12 7.12 6.94 0.81
C PRO A 12 8.59 7.11 0.43
N VAL A 13 9.47 6.18 0.80
CA VAL A 13 10.90 6.17 0.41
C VAL A 13 11.09 6.23 -1.11
N TYR A 14 10.09 5.76 -1.87
CA TYR A 14 10.12 5.75 -3.34
C TYR A 14 9.64 7.07 -3.97
N THR A 15 9.11 8.03 -3.19
CA THR A 15 8.64 9.33 -3.70
C THR A 15 9.76 10.37 -3.76
N ALA A 16 9.77 11.21 -4.80
CA ALA A 16 10.73 12.31 -4.97
C ALA A 16 10.78 13.24 -3.74
N GLY A 17 12.00 13.62 -3.32
CA GLY A 17 12.20 14.57 -2.22
C GLY A 17 12.23 13.97 -0.81
N VAL A 18 11.92 12.69 -0.63
CA VAL A 18 12.18 11.97 0.63
C VAL A 18 13.69 11.68 0.73
N THR A 19 14.40 12.51 1.49
CA THR A 19 15.86 12.49 1.64
C THR A 19 16.33 11.32 2.51
N ARG A 20 16.48 10.15 1.88
CA ARG A 20 17.47 9.14 2.27
C ARG A 20 18.27 8.77 1.03
N THR A 21 19.54 8.42 1.23
CA THR A 21 20.41 7.90 0.17
C THR A 21 19.73 6.69 -0.44
N ARG A 22 19.26 6.80 -1.69
CA ARG A 22 18.57 5.70 -2.37
C ARG A 22 19.60 4.70 -2.89
N THR A 23 19.27 3.42 -2.76
CA THR A 23 20.04 2.35 -3.38
C THR A 23 19.62 2.19 -4.86
N PRO A 24 20.48 1.62 -5.73
CA PRO A 24 20.10 1.32 -7.10
C PRO A 24 18.84 0.46 -7.22
N ALA A 25 18.60 -0.46 -6.28
CA ALA A 25 17.39 -1.28 -6.25
C ALA A 25 16.13 -0.45 -6.00
N GLU A 26 16.20 0.56 -5.12
CA GLU A 26 15.08 1.47 -4.85
C GLU A 26 14.77 2.37 -6.06
N ASP A 27 15.80 2.79 -6.81
CA ASP A 27 15.60 3.54 -8.05
C ASP A 27 14.99 2.70 -9.18
N THR A 28 15.42 1.45 -9.33
CA THR A 28 14.82 0.49 -10.28
C THR A 28 13.34 0.26 -9.96
N LEU A 29 13.03 0.00 -8.69
CA LEU A 29 11.65 -0.18 -8.23
C LEU A 29 10.80 1.07 -8.50
N ARG A 30 11.33 2.27 -8.24
CA ARG A 30 10.64 3.53 -8.55
C ARG A 30 10.31 3.65 -10.03
N GLN A 31 11.24 3.33 -10.92
CA GLN A 31 10.99 3.38 -12.36
C GLN A 31 9.91 2.37 -12.80
N ALA A 32 9.90 1.18 -12.20
CA ALA A 32 8.84 0.20 -12.43
C ALA A 32 7.48 0.73 -11.99
N MET A 33 7.40 1.37 -10.81
CA MET A 33 6.17 2.00 -10.32
C MET A 33 5.65 3.07 -11.28
N LEU A 34 6.50 4.01 -11.71
CA LEU A 34 6.12 5.08 -12.65
C LEU A 34 5.67 4.51 -14.01
N THR A 35 6.33 3.46 -14.49
CA THR A 35 5.96 2.75 -15.72
C THR A 35 4.58 2.11 -15.61
N ALA A 36 4.29 1.44 -14.50
CA ALA A 36 2.98 0.82 -14.26
C ALA A 36 1.87 1.87 -14.13
N ILE A 37 2.13 2.99 -13.44
CA ILE A 37 1.20 4.11 -13.30
C ILE A 37 0.85 4.70 -14.68
N ALA A 38 1.86 4.99 -15.50
CA ALA A 38 1.66 5.50 -16.85
C ALA A 38 0.88 4.51 -17.73
N TRP A 39 1.20 3.22 -17.64
CA TRP A 39 0.45 2.17 -18.35
C TRP A 39 -1.03 2.13 -17.94
N ALA A 40 -1.31 2.22 -16.65
CA ALA A 40 -2.68 2.18 -16.14
C ALA A 40 -3.48 3.40 -16.61
N ALA A 41 -2.89 4.60 -16.52
CA ALA A 41 -3.52 5.84 -16.96
C ALA A 41 -3.77 5.90 -18.48
N GLY A 42 -2.91 5.27 -19.30
CA GLY A 42 -3.03 5.34 -20.75
C GLY A 42 -2.90 6.78 -21.25
N GLU A 43 -3.96 7.30 -21.90
CA GLU A 43 -4.02 8.70 -22.35
C GLU A 43 -4.70 9.64 -21.35
N SER A 44 -5.16 9.12 -20.20
CA SER A 44 -5.82 9.92 -19.16
C SER A 44 -4.84 10.84 -18.46
N THR A 45 -5.31 12.03 -18.07
CA THR A 45 -4.61 12.95 -17.15
C THR A 45 -5.04 12.75 -15.69
N GLU A 46 -6.00 11.87 -15.44
CA GLU A 46 -6.56 11.57 -14.13
C GLU A 46 -6.33 10.10 -13.78
N ILE A 47 -6.14 9.82 -12.49
CA ILE A 47 -6.05 8.45 -11.98
C ILE A 47 -6.78 8.32 -10.65
N GLY A 48 -7.55 7.24 -10.52
CA GLY A 48 -8.33 6.95 -9.33
C GLY A 48 -7.44 6.49 -8.20
N ILE A 49 -7.60 7.09 -7.03
CA ILE A 49 -6.98 6.62 -5.80
C ILE A 49 -8.07 6.34 -4.77
N ASP A 50 -7.76 5.46 -3.81
CA ASP A 50 -8.63 5.19 -2.66
C ASP A 50 -8.61 6.37 -1.68
N ALA A 51 -9.37 7.41 -2.02
CA ALA A 51 -9.48 8.66 -1.27
C ALA A 51 -10.33 8.55 0.01
N ASP A 52 -11.03 7.44 0.21
CA ASP A 52 -11.83 7.17 1.41
C ASP A 52 -10.94 6.83 2.62
N THR A 53 -9.65 6.56 2.39
CA THR A 53 -8.67 6.40 3.47
C THR A 53 -8.29 7.78 4.01
N PRO A 54 -8.51 8.09 5.30
CA PRO A 54 -8.13 9.37 5.87
C PRO A 54 -6.63 9.66 5.67
N LEU A 55 -6.31 10.77 5.01
CA LEU A 55 -4.94 11.28 4.85
C LEU A 55 -4.34 11.82 6.16
N VAL A 56 -5.13 11.87 7.22
CA VAL A 56 -4.73 12.44 8.51
C VAL A 56 -3.92 11.38 9.24
N GLY A 57 -2.58 11.48 9.14
CA GLY A 57 -1.67 10.77 10.02
C GLY A 57 -1.86 11.19 11.48
N LEU A 58 -1.07 10.62 12.39
CA LEU A 58 -1.22 10.85 13.82
C LEU A 58 -0.72 12.20 14.35
N GLY A 59 -0.34 13.11 13.45
CA GLY A 59 0.21 14.42 13.79
C GLY A 59 -0.66 15.21 14.77
N PRO A 60 -2.00 15.27 14.59
CA PRO A 60 -2.91 15.92 15.55
C PRO A 60 -2.92 15.30 16.95
N TYR A 61 -2.54 14.03 17.08
CA TYR A 61 -2.46 13.29 18.35
C TYR A 61 -1.04 13.28 18.92
N GLY A 62 -0.10 13.98 18.27
CA GLY A 62 1.29 14.09 18.70
C GLY A 62 2.16 12.90 18.30
N ILE A 63 1.81 12.18 17.24
CA ILE A 63 2.66 11.11 16.69
C ILE A 63 2.94 11.42 15.21
N ASP A 64 4.20 11.51 14.81
CA ASP A 64 4.60 11.77 13.42
C ASP A 64 5.48 10.64 12.89
N ARG A 65 5.12 10.08 11.73
CA ARG A 65 5.84 8.95 11.11
C ARG A 65 6.12 7.78 12.07
N GLY A 66 5.19 7.51 13.00
CA GLY A 66 5.33 6.48 14.03
C GLY A 66 6.15 6.88 15.26
N VAL A 67 6.63 8.12 15.36
CA VAL A 67 7.36 8.65 16.53
C VAL A 67 6.40 9.43 17.41
N ASP A 68 6.31 9.08 18.69
CA ASP A 68 5.63 9.91 19.69
C ASP A 68 6.45 11.19 19.91
N MET A 69 5.89 12.33 19.53
CA MET A 69 6.54 13.63 19.57
C MET A 69 6.75 14.14 21.01
N ARG A 70 6.09 13.54 22.01
CA ARG A 70 6.27 13.88 23.43
C ARG A 70 7.49 13.19 24.01
N THR A 71 7.73 11.94 23.62
CA THR A 71 8.79 11.09 24.18
C THR A 71 9.98 10.94 23.23
N GLY A 72 9.83 11.29 21.96
CA GLY A 72 10.79 11.05 20.89
C GLY A 72 10.96 9.58 20.54
N GLN A 73 10.13 8.69 21.09
CA GLN A 73 10.26 7.25 20.89
C GLN A 73 9.49 6.81 19.66
N LEU A 74 10.12 5.93 18.87
CA LEU A 74 9.43 5.18 17.83
C LEU A 74 8.45 4.20 18.49
N LEU A 75 7.17 4.32 18.14
CA LEU A 75 6.11 3.44 18.60
C LEU A 75 6.06 2.20 17.71
N THR A 76 6.23 1.02 18.30
CA THR A 76 6.21 -0.27 17.60
C THR A 76 5.34 -1.29 18.34
N GLY A 77 4.74 -2.22 17.61
CA GLY A 77 3.96 -3.35 18.16
C GLY A 77 2.94 -2.94 19.24
N ASN A 78 3.11 -3.49 20.45
CA ASN A 78 2.20 -3.23 21.57
C ASN A 78 2.21 -1.76 22.03
N ALA A 79 3.33 -1.05 21.87
CA ALA A 79 3.41 0.36 22.23
C ALA A 79 2.57 1.23 21.26
N TRP A 80 2.53 0.86 19.98
CA TRP A 80 1.59 1.43 19.03
C TRP A 80 0.15 1.13 19.43
N GLN A 81 -0.20 -0.13 19.65
CA GLN A 81 -1.57 -0.52 20.01
C GLN A 81 -2.06 0.17 21.29
N ALA A 82 -1.20 0.29 22.31
CA ALA A 82 -1.50 1.02 23.53
C ALA A 82 -1.71 2.52 23.24
N ALA A 83 -0.84 3.16 22.47
CA ALA A 83 -1.00 4.56 22.09
C ALA A 83 -2.29 4.83 21.30
N VAL A 84 -2.69 3.90 20.41
CA VAL A 84 -3.98 3.97 19.72
C VAL A 84 -5.13 3.78 20.70
N ALA A 85 -5.06 2.82 21.64
CA ALA A 85 -6.12 2.57 22.61
C ALA A 85 -6.41 3.77 23.52
N GLU A 86 -5.39 4.57 23.84
CA GLU A 86 -5.47 5.78 24.67
C GLU A 86 -6.07 7.00 23.93
N LEU A 87 -6.40 6.88 22.64
CA LEU A 87 -7.05 7.96 21.90
C LEU A 87 -8.45 8.26 22.45
N PRO A 88 -8.88 9.53 22.42
CA PRO A 88 -10.02 10.01 23.20
C PRO A 88 -11.37 9.39 22.78
N ASP A 89 -11.51 8.94 21.54
CA ASP A 89 -12.76 8.39 21.03
C ASP A 89 -12.55 7.32 19.95
N GLU A 90 -13.64 6.59 19.65
CA GLU A 90 -13.63 5.48 18.70
C GLU A 90 -13.38 5.95 17.26
N ALA A 91 -13.86 7.14 16.90
CA ALA A 91 -13.65 7.68 15.57
C ALA A 91 -12.17 8.05 15.35
N ALA A 92 -11.49 8.57 16.38
CA ALA A 92 -10.06 8.80 16.41
C ALA A 92 -9.30 7.48 16.32
N ARG A 93 -9.64 6.48 17.14
CA ARG A 93 -9.05 5.13 17.05
C ARG A 93 -9.18 4.52 15.65
N GLN A 94 -10.39 4.61 15.08
CA GLN A 94 -10.66 4.11 13.74
C GLN A 94 -9.88 4.90 12.69
N THR A 95 -9.87 6.23 12.76
CA THR A 95 -9.06 7.09 11.88
C THR A 95 -7.59 6.76 11.97
N VAL A 96 -7.07 6.41 13.15
CA VAL A 96 -5.67 6.06 13.38
C VAL A 96 -5.32 4.65 12.90
N GLN A 97 -6.23 3.70 13.08
CA GLN A 97 -6.11 2.36 12.48
C GLN A 97 -6.20 2.42 10.96
N ASP A 98 -7.02 3.35 10.43
CA ASP A 98 -7.19 3.59 9.00
C ASP A 98 -6.15 4.57 8.44
N ALA A 99 -5.41 5.29 9.31
CA ALA A 99 -4.33 6.24 8.98
C ALA A 99 -3.13 5.45 8.46
N CYS A 100 -3.32 4.95 7.26
CA CYS A 100 -2.31 4.26 6.52
C CYS A 100 -1.85 5.24 5.46
N ALA A 101 -0.53 5.47 5.37
CA ALA A 101 0.08 6.43 4.46
C ALA A 101 -0.27 6.22 2.97
N ARG A 102 -1.02 5.15 2.64
CA ARG A 102 -1.56 4.69 1.36
C ARG A 102 -2.05 5.79 0.44
N ALA A 103 -3.11 6.49 0.84
CA ALA A 103 -3.73 7.49 -0.02
C ALA A 103 -2.77 8.67 -0.25
N GLY A 104 -1.94 8.99 0.74
CA GLY A 104 -0.91 10.02 0.64
C GLY A 104 0.21 9.61 -0.33
N SER A 105 0.76 8.41 -0.17
CA SER A 105 1.77 7.83 -1.06
C SER A 105 1.23 7.69 -2.49
N ALA A 106 0.01 7.18 -2.66
CA ALA A 106 -0.65 7.07 -3.95
C ALA A 106 -0.85 8.44 -4.61
N ALA A 107 -1.35 9.43 -3.87
CA ALA A 107 -1.52 10.79 -4.39
C ALA A 107 -0.18 11.44 -4.78
N LEU A 108 0.87 11.27 -3.97
CA LEU A 108 2.22 11.77 -4.27
C LEU A 108 2.79 11.10 -5.52
N LEU A 109 2.66 9.78 -5.65
CA LEU A 109 3.11 9.04 -6.83
C LEU A 109 2.32 9.41 -8.09
N ALA A 110 1.00 9.64 -7.97
CA ALA A 110 0.18 10.12 -9.07
C ALA A 110 0.66 11.50 -9.56
N VAL A 111 0.88 12.44 -8.64
CA VAL A 111 1.39 13.78 -8.96
C VAL A 111 2.80 13.70 -9.56
N GLU A 112 3.67 12.84 -9.03
CA GLU A 112 5.02 12.60 -9.58
C GLU A 112 4.97 12.04 -11.01
N ALA A 113 3.98 11.19 -11.31
CA ALA A 113 3.71 10.69 -12.65
C ALA A 113 3.00 11.71 -13.57
N GLY A 114 2.72 12.93 -13.08
CA GLY A 114 2.04 13.98 -13.84
C GLY A 114 0.53 13.81 -13.96
N LEU A 115 -0.08 13.01 -13.09
CA LEU A 115 -1.51 12.71 -13.08
C LEU A 115 -2.23 13.47 -11.96
N THR A 116 -3.50 13.77 -12.20
CA THR A 116 -4.41 14.33 -11.20
C THR A 116 -5.09 13.20 -10.43
N PRO A 117 -4.84 13.05 -9.12
CA PRO A 117 -5.56 12.06 -8.32
C PRO A 117 -7.03 12.45 -8.18
N VAL A 118 -7.93 11.50 -8.45
CA VAL A 118 -9.37 11.66 -8.32
C VAL A 118 -9.95 10.49 -7.50
N PRO A 119 -11.17 10.63 -6.95
CA PRO A 119 -11.87 9.51 -6.33
C PRO A 119 -12.00 8.31 -7.28
N LEU A 120 -11.83 7.10 -6.74
CA LEU A 120 -11.80 5.85 -7.51
C LEU A 120 -13.06 5.63 -8.36
N ASP A 121 -14.22 6.04 -7.85
CA ASP A 121 -15.54 5.92 -8.50
C ASP A 121 -15.70 6.81 -9.75
N ARG A 122 -14.80 7.78 -9.96
CA ARG A 122 -14.83 8.71 -11.10
C ARG A 122 -13.77 8.42 -12.15
N ALA A 123 -12.80 7.57 -11.84
CA ALA A 123 -11.65 7.34 -12.70
C ALA A 123 -11.87 6.20 -13.70
N GLN A 124 -11.16 6.27 -14.82
CA GLN A 124 -11.09 5.18 -15.81
C GLN A 124 -9.96 4.18 -15.54
N ALA A 125 -9.09 4.51 -14.58
CA ALA A 125 -7.98 3.68 -14.13
C ALA A 125 -7.68 3.95 -12.66
N ALA A 126 -6.98 3.02 -11.99
CA ALA A 126 -6.63 3.13 -10.59
C ALA A 126 -5.12 3.08 -10.33
N LEU A 127 -4.71 3.77 -9.27
CA LEU A 127 -3.45 3.57 -8.57
C LEU A 127 -3.77 3.08 -7.16
N ILE A 128 -3.36 1.85 -6.86
CA ILE A 128 -3.51 1.22 -5.56
C ILE A 128 -2.12 1.04 -4.95
N THR A 129 -1.97 1.44 -3.69
CA THR A 129 -0.76 1.12 -2.92
C THR A 129 -1.01 -0.10 -2.03
N PHE A 130 -0.10 -1.07 -2.03
CA PHE A 130 -0.16 -2.25 -1.16
C PHE A 130 1.16 -2.43 -0.42
N ASP A 131 1.13 -3.09 0.74
CA ASP A 131 2.34 -3.58 1.43
C ASP A 131 2.00 -4.92 2.08
N PHE A 132 3.02 -5.78 2.21
CA PHE A 132 2.94 -7.02 3.00
C PHE A 132 2.80 -6.72 4.49
N SER A 133 2.53 -7.75 5.31
CA SER A 133 2.35 -7.57 6.74
C SER A 133 3.58 -6.97 7.41
N ALA A 134 3.34 -5.99 8.28
CA ALA A 134 4.37 -5.41 9.13
C ALA A 134 4.73 -6.29 10.34
N THR A 135 4.06 -7.44 10.51
CA THR A 135 4.13 -8.34 11.67
C THR A 135 4.66 -9.74 11.33
N SER A 136 5.25 -9.95 10.15
CA SER A 136 5.71 -11.28 9.70
C SER A 136 7.19 -11.54 9.97
N THR A 137 7.91 -10.62 10.59
CA THR A 137 9.32 -10.83 10.98
C THR A 137 9.55 -10.36 12.42
N PRO A 138 10.49 -11.00 13.16
CA PRO A 138 10.90 -10.54 14.50
C PRO A 138 11.50 -9.12 14.49
N ASP A 139 12.13 -8.74 13.38
CA ASP A 139 12.79 -7.45 13.18
C ASP A 139 11.88 -6.41 12.49
N GLY A 140 10.59 -6.75 12.30
CA GLY A 140 9.60 -5.86 11.69
C GLY A 140 9.26 -4.66 12.59
N PRO A 141 8.66 -3.60 12.03
CA PRO A 141 8.24 -2.44 12.81
C PRO A 141 7.10 -2.76 13.79
N LEU A 142 6.44 -3.90 13.65
CA LEU A 142 5.41 -4.39 14.58
C LEU A 142 5.80 -5.76 15.17
N ALA A 143 5.29 -6.06 16.37
CA ALA A 143 5.50 -7.35 17.01
C ALA A 143 4.94 -8.49 16.12
N PRO A 144 5.60 -9.67 16.10
CA PRO A 144 5.14 -10.76 15.26
C PRO A 144 3.72 -11.23 15.60
N VAL A 145 2.92 -11.48 14.57
CA VAL A 145 1.60 -12.10 14.66
C VAL A 145 1.67 -13.50 14.06
N GLU A 146 1.17 -14.50 14.79
CA GLU A 146 1.10 -15.88 14.29
C GLU A 146 0.26 -15.94 13.00
N GLY A 147 0.75 -16.61 11.96
CA GLY A 147 0.09 -16.67 10.65
C GLY A 147 0.46 -15.54 9.67
N ALA A 148 1.07 -14.45 10.13
CA ALA A 148 1.48 -13.34 9.26
C ALA A 148 2.56 -13.75 8.21
N PRO A 149 3.57 -14.59 8.53
CA PRO A 149 4.49 -15.09 7.52
C PRO A 149 3.81 -15.93 6.43
N GLU A 150 2.84 -16.75 6.81
CA GLU A 150 2.06 -17.59 5.89
C GLU A 150 1.15 -16.74 5.00
N HIS A 151 0.55 -15.70 5.57
CA HIS A 151 -0.24 -14.70 4.84
C HIS A 151 0.61 -13.99 3.77
N ASP A 152 1.78 -13.46 4.16
CA ASP A 152 2.71 -12.82 3.21
C ASP A 152 3.18 -13.77 2.12
N ARG A 153 3.48 -15.02 2.50
CA ARG A 153 3.88 -16.07 1.55
C ARG A 153 2.75 -16.36 0.57
N ALA A 154 1.51 -16.49 1.03
CA ALA A 154 0.36 -16.73 0.16
C ALA A 154 0.14 -15.57 -0.82
N LEU A 155 0.28 -14.31 -0.36
CA LEU A 155 0.25 -13.12 -1.23
C LEU A 155 1.36 -13.19 -2.28
N MET A 156 2.59 -13.52 -1.86
CA MET A 156 3.74 -13.60 -2.74
C MET A 156 3.58 -14.69 -3.80
N GLU A 157 3.15 -15.89 -3.39
CA GLU A 157 2.88 -17.03 -4.28
C GLU A 157 1.77 -16.69 -5.28
N ALA A 158 0.70 -16.02 -4.84
CA ALA A 158 -0.39 -15.60 -5.71
C ALA A 158 0.06 -14.55 -6.74
N ILE A 159 0.90 -13.59 -6.33
CA ILE A 159 1.52 -12.59 -7.22
C ILE A 159 2.42 -13.30 -8.23
N GLN A 160 3.35 -14.15 -7.78
CA GLN A 160 4.29 -14.87 -8.65
C GLN A 160 3.57 -15.75 -9.68
N ALA A 161 2.45 -16.36 -9.29
CA ALA A 161 1.66 -17.21 -10.17
C ALA A 161 0.73 -16.41 -11.09
N SER A 162 0.66 -15.07 -10.97
CA SER A 162 -0.33 -14.21 -11.63
C SER A 162 -1.78 -14.71 -11.46
N GLN A 163 -2.09 -15.31 -10.30
CA GLN A 163 -3.39 -15.93 -10.05
C GLN A 163 -4.33 -14.97 -9.34
N ALA A 164 -5.18 -14.26 -10.09
CA ALA A 164 -6.15 -13.30 -9.56
C ALA A 164 -7.04 -13.85 -8.43
N GLN A 165 -7.49 -15.10 -8.55
CA GLN A 165 -8.33 -15.73 -7.53
C GLN A 165 -7.54 -16.04 -6.25
N ALA A 166 -6.31 -16.52 -6.38
CA ALA A 166 -5.43 -16.73 -5.23
C ALA A 166 -5.07 -15.39 -4.57
N LEU A 167 -4.84 -14.35 -5.36
CA LEU A 167 -4.56 -13.00 -4.86
C LEU A 167 -5.75 -12.42 -4.11
N THR A 168 -6.97 -12.61 -4.63
CA THR A 168 -8.21 -12.21 -3.95
C THR A 168 -8.38 -12.91 -2.61
N HIS A 169 -8.01 -14.20 -2.53
CA HIS A 169 -8.09 -14.95 -1.29
C HIS A 169 -7.02 -14.50 -0.29
N ALA A 170 -5.78 -14.36 -0.74
CA ALA A 170 -4.64 -13.94 0.07
C ALA A 170 -4.73 -12.47 0.52
N ALA A 171 -5.47 -11.61 -0.19
CA ALA A 171 -5.69 -10.21 0.19
C ALA A 171 -6.70 -10.03 1.34
N ARG A 172 -7.34 -11.11 1.83
CA ARG A 172 -8.29 -11.04 2.95
C ARG A 172 -7.57 -10.82 4.28
N ASP A 173 -8.33 -10.53 5.32
CA ASP A 173 -7.83 -10.44 6.71
C ASP A 173 -6.68 -9.43 6.89
N ALA A 174 -6.64 -8.40 6.04
CA ALA A 174 -5.62 -7.36 6.02
C ALA A 174 -5.39 -6.75 7.41
N ARG A 175 -6.49 -6.48 8.14
CA ARG A 175 -6.50 -5.96 9.51
C ARG A 175 -5.87 -6.91 10.53
N THR A 176 -6.09 -8.21 10.39
CA THR A 176 -5.57 -9.25 11.30
C THR A 176 -4.04 -9.28 11.27
N TYR A 177 -3.46 -9.17 10.07
CA TYR A 177 -2.01 -9.28 9.88
C TYR A 177 -1.32 -7.93 9.70
N ALA A 178 -2.02 -6.81 9.94
CA ALA A 178 -1.50 -5.46 9.66
C ALA A 178 -0.83 -5.35 8.26
N SER A 179 -1.43 -6.00 7.26
CA SER A 179 -1.07 -5.85 5.86
C SER A 179 -1.97 -4.81 5.20
N ASN A 180 -1.49 -4.24 4.11
CA ASN A 180 -2.24 -3.23 3.38
C ASN A 180 -2.80 -3.81 2.07
N THR A 181 -3.80 -4.66 2.18
CA THR A 181 -4.45 -5.29 1.01
C THR A 181 -5.93 -4.92 0.85
N GLU A 182 -6.49 -4.05 1.70
CA GLU A 182 -7.91 -3.67 1.67
C GLU A 182 -8.31 -2.98 0.35
N SER A 183 -7.52 -2.01 -0.12
CA SER A 183 -7.80 -1.29 -1.37
C SER A 183 -7.70 -2.23 -2.58
N LEU A 184 -6.76 -3.18 -2.54
CA LEU A 184 -6.66 -4.26 -3.53
C LEU A 184 -7.89 -5.16 -3.49
N GLN A 185 -8.35 -5.55 -2.29
CA GLN A 185 -9.56 -6.37 -2.13
C GLN A 185 -10.81 -5.65 -2.66
N ARG A 186 -10.98 -4.35 -2.35
CA ARG A 186 -12.10 -3.55 -2.86
C ARG A 186 -12.08 -3.48 -4.39
N LEU A 187 -10.91 -3.24 -4.98
CA LEU A 187 -10.74 -3.20 -6.43
C LEU A 187 -11.13 -4.55 -7.08
N LEU A 188 -10.59 -5.66 -6.58
CA LEU A 188 -10.90 -7.01 -7.07
C LEU A 188 -12.39 -7.36 -6.90
N SER A 189 -13.03 -6.88 -5.83
CA SER A 189 -14.45 -7.11 -5.58
C SER A 189 -15.35 -6.29 -6.52
N ALA A 190 -14.93 -5.07 -6.89
CA ALA A 190 -15.70 -4.16 -7.73
C ALA A 190 -15.60 -4.47 -9.23
N HIS A 191 -14.42 -4.92 -9.70
CA HIS A 191 -14.13 -5.10 -11.12
C HIS A 191 -13.95 -6.57 -11.54
N GLY A 192 -14.04 -7.52 -10.61
CA GLY A 192 -13.93 -8.95 -10.91
C GLY A 192 -12.49 -9.44 -11.04
N GLN A 193 -12.25 -10.43 -11.90
CA GLN A 193 -10.92 -11.03 -12.05
C GLN A 193 -10.11 -10.31 -13.12
N PRO A 194 -8.98 -9.67 -12.77
CA PRO A 194 -8.10 -9.08 -13.75
C PRO A 194 -7.15 -10.10 -14.37
N ASP A 195 -6.65 -9.77 -15.55
CA ASP A 195 -5.36 -10.27 -16.03
C ASP A 195 -4.24 -9.56 -15.27
N VAL A 196 -3.45 -10.32 -14.51
CA VAL A 196 -2.39 -9.80 -13.64
C VAL A 196 -1.03 -9.95 -14.32
N HIS A 197 -0.45 -8.81 -14.70
CA HIS A 197 0.94 -8.70 -15.14
C HIS A 197 1.80 -8.22 -13.99
N VAL A 198 2.95 -8.86 -13.80
CA VAL A 198 3.84 -8.50 -12.71
C VAL A 198 5.16 -7.96 -13.25
N ASP A 199 5.51 -6.76 -12.79
CA ASP A 199 6.76 -6.09 -13.12
C ASP A 199 7.67 -6.10 -11.87
N PHE A 200 8.61 -7.02 -11.80
CA PHE A 200 9.71 -6.99 -10.82
C PHE A 200 10.96 -7.69 -11.38
N ASP A 201 12.11 -7.49 -10.72
CA ASP A 201 13.22 -8.47 -10.74
C ASP A 201 13.12 -9.41 -9.52
N ALA A 202 13.75 -10.59 -9.59
CA ALA A 202 13.66 -11.57 -8.50
C ALA A 202 14.18 -11.04 -7.14
N GLU A 203 15.04 -10.01 -7.17
CA GLU A 203 15.59 -9.35 -5.99
C GLU A 203 14.52 -8.49 -5.29
N THR A 204 13.62 -7.87 -6.06
CA THR A 204 12.50 -7.04 -5.56
C THR A 204 11.48 -7.89 -4.79
N LEU A 205 11.15 -9.09 -5.29
CA LEU A 205 10.30 -10.04 -4.53
C LEU A 205 10.99 -10.55 -3.25
N GLY A 206 12.30 -10.76 -3.30
CA GLY A 206 13.10 -11.14 -2.13
C GLY A 206 13.02 -10.11 -1.01
N THR A 207 12.81 -8.84 -1.35
CA THR A 207 12.56 -7.74 -0.39
C THR A 207 11.08 -7.54 -0.06
N ARG A 208 10.19 -8.44 -0.51
CA ARG A 208 8.73 -8.34 -0.36
C ARG A 208 8.18 -7.04 -0.97
N THR A 209 8.65 -6.69 -2.16
CA THR A 209 8.09 -5.59 -2.95
C THR A 209 7.73 -6.11 -4.34
N ALA A 210 6.61 -5.66 -4.89
CA ALA A 210 6.21 -5.99 -6.26
C ALA A 210 5.46 -4.81 -6.88
N VAL A 211 5.49 -4.71 -8.21
CA VAL A 211 4.65 -3.77 -8.97
C VAL A 211 3.76 -4.59 -9.88
N LEU A 212 2.44 -4.37 -9.82
CA LEU A 212 1.45 -5.11 -10.58
C LEU A 212 0.73 -4.18 -11.55
N ARG A 213 0.52 -4.68 -12.76
CA ARG A 213 -0.39 -4.11 -13.76
C ARG A 213 -1.59 -5.03 -13.89
N MET A 214 -2.78 -4.53 -13.62
CA MET A 214 -4.02 -5.30 -13.65
C MET A 214 -4.95 -4.74 -14.72
N GLU A 215 -5.42 -5.62 -15.60
CA GLU A 215 -6.39 -5.28 -16.64
C GLU A 215 -7.70 -6.02 -16.38
N PHE A 216 -8.81 -5.29 -16.25
CA PHE A 216 -10.13 -5.83 -15.92
C PHE A 216 -11.07 -5.75 -17.14
N PRO A 217 -11.88 -6.80 -17.38
CA PRO A 217 -12.81 -6.87 -18.52
C PRO A 217 -13.90 -5.79 -18.52
#